data_AF-C5LVD4-F1
#
_entry.id   AF-C5LVD4-F1
#
_cell.length_a   1.000
_cell.length_b   1.000
_cell.length_c   1.000
_cell.angle_alpha   90.00
_cell.angle_beta   90.00
_cell.angle_gamma   90.00
#
_symmetry.space_group_name_H-M   'P 1'
#
loop_
_entity.id
_entity.type
_entity.pdbx_description
1 polymer ?
#
loop_
_entity_poly.entity_id
_entity_poly.type
_entity_poly.pdbx_seq_one_letter_code
_entity_poly.pdbx_strand_id
1 'polypeptide(L)'
;MSFLKKIIAILGILSMVQCFPPSPEYCTVPNVNFTTTIFFHTYAPDLLEMLFFSNQGGEAGVYVTGTIPWTVDDNTTTLFMNTTNANLTSFADFMDFNVTEWGRIPYNDTINAFTLSVNGTPTEAYSGRCPKAR
;
A
#
# COMPACT_ATOMS: atom_id res chain seq x y z
N MET A 1 -19.96 -13.05 -37.75
CA MET A 1 -18.92 -12.99 -36.70
C MET A 1 -19.43 -13.79 -35.50
N SER A 2 -18.82 -14.93 -35.19
CA SER A 2 -19.37 -15.92 -34.23
C SER A 2 -19.54 -15.34 -32.82
N PHE A 3 -20.65 -15.68 -32.16
CA PHE A 3 -20.99 -15.31 -30.78
C PHE A 3 -19.84 -15.63 -29.80
N LEU A 4 -19.08 -16.70 -30.09
CA LEU A 4 -17.88 -17.08 -29.32
C LEU A 4 -16.78 -16.01 -29.34
N LYS A 5 -16.58 -15.29 -30.46
CA LYS A 5 -15.55 -14.23 -30.55
C LYS A 5 -15.93 -12.99 -29.73
N LYS A 6 -17.23 -12.73 -29.51
CA LYS A 6 -17.68 -11.65 -28.61
C LYS A 6 -17.46 -12.00 -27.14
N ILE A 7 -17.67 -13.27 -26.74
CA ILE A 7 -17.44 -13.72 -25.36
C ILE A 7 -15.96 -13.67 -24.98
N ILE A 8 -15.06 -14.06 -25.89
CA ILE A 8 -13.60 -14.00 -25.64
C ILE A 8 -13.12 -12.54 -25.54
N ALA A 9 -13.70 -11.62 -26.31
CA ALA A 9 -13.40 -10.19 -26.16
C ALA A 9 -13.90 -9.63 -24.83
N ILE A 10 -15.07 -10.05 -24.33
CA ILE A 10 -15.60 -9.61 -23.03
C ILE A 10 -14.78 -10.20 -21.86
N LEU A 11 -14.35 -11.46 -21.95
CA LEU A 11 -13.48 -12.09 -20.94
C LEU A 11 -12.06 -11.50 -20.94
N GLY A 12 -11.53 -11.13 -22.10
CA GLY A 12 -10.24 -10.43 -22.21
C GLY A 12 -10.27 -8.94 -21.82
N ILE A 13 -11.47 -8.33 -21.76
CA ILE A 13 -11.66 -6.97 -21.25
C ILE A 13 -11.91 -6.97 -19.73
N LEU A 14 -12.55 -8.02 -19.18
CA LEU A 14 -12.68 -8.23 -17.75
C LEU A 14 -11.34 -8.56 -17.06
N SER A 15 -10.33 -9.04 -17.79
CA SER A 15 -8.99 -9.27 -17.26
C SER A 15 -8.12 -8.01 -17.15
N MET A 16 -8.68 -6.82 -17.42
CA MET A 16 -8.00 -5.52 -17.29
C MET A 16 -8.72 -4.57 -16.33
N VAL A 17 -9.45 -5.10 -15.33
CA VAL A 17 -9.90 -4.26 -14.21
C VAL A 17 -8.82 -4.35 -13.13
N GLN A 18 -7.93 -3.36 -13.09
CA GLN A 18 -7.16 -3.09 -11.87
C GLN A 18 -8.19 -2.64 -10.82
N CYS A 19 -8.81 -3.58 -10.11
CA CYS A 19 -9.93 -3.29 -9.21
C CYS A 19 -9.50 -2.60 -7.92
N PHE A 20 -8.28 -2.88 -7.45
CA PHE A 20 -7.69 -2.30 -6.27
C PHE A 20 -6.24 -2.83 -6.16
N PRO A 21 -5.29 -2.04 -5.66
CA PRO A 21 -5.39 -0.60 -5.49
C PRO A 21 -5.46 0.13 -6.85
N PRO A 22 -6.06 1.33 -6.89
CA PRO A 22 -6.13 2.13 -8.12
C PRO A 22 -4.78 2.66 -8.62
N SER A 23 -3.72 2.62 -7.82
CA SER A 23 -2.39 3.07 -8.21
C SER A 23 -1.31 2.14 -7.66
N PRO A 24 -0.13 2.05 -8.32
CA PRO A 24 0.95 1.18 -7.87
C PRO A 24 1.69 1.73 -6.65
N GLU A 25 1.58 3.03 -6.36
CA GLU A 25 2.31 3.68 -5.27
C GLU A 25 1.48 4.75 -4.57
N TYR A 26 1.64 4.84 -3.24
CA TYR A 26 0.99 5.83 -2.39
C TYR A 26 2.00 6.36 -1.37
N CYS A 27 2.12 7.68 -1.25
CA CYS A 27 3.12 8.30 -0.37
C CYS A 27 2.50 9.26 0.63
N THR A 28 2.95 9.18 1.87
CA THR A 28 2.61 10.20 2.86
C THR A 28 3.23 11.53 2.49
N VAL A 29 2.60 12.63 2.93
CA VAL A 29 3.20 13.95 2.77
C VAL A 29 4.51 13.96 3.57
N PRO A 30 5.64 14.33 2.96
CA PRO A 30 6.90 14.39 3.68
C PRO A 30 6.79 15.32 4.87
N ASN A 31 7.09 14.79 6.06
CA ASN A 31 7.25 15.60 7.26
C ASN A 31 8.70 15.50 7.75
N VAL A 32 9.06 16.30 8.75
CA VAL A 32 10.45 16.39 9.24
C VAL A 32 10.95 15.06 9.81
N ASN A 33 10.05 14.23 10.34
CA ASN A 33 10.39 13.03 11.09
C ASN A 33 10.35 11.77 10.22
N PHE A 34 9.42 11.69 9.27
CA PHE A 34 9.29 10.55 8.38
C PHE A 34 8.51 10.80 7.08
N THR A 35 8.66 9.86 6.15
CA THR A 35 7.80 9.66 4.96
C THR A 35 7.62 8.16 4.76
N THR A 36 6.40 7.71 4.44
CA THR A 36 6.12 6.31 4.11
C THR A 36 5.62 6.20 2.68
N THR A 37 6.08 5.19 1.96
CA THR A 37 5.55 4.80 0.65
C THR A 37 5.01 3.38 0.72
N ILE A 38 3.80 3.17 0.23
CA ILE A 38 3.22 1.85 -0.02
C ILE A 38 3.40 1.55 -1.52
N PHE A 39 4.06 0.45 -1.85
CA PHE A 39 4.21 -0.04 -3.21
C PHE A 39 3.44 -1.34 -3.40
N PHE A 40 2.67 -1.41 -4.47
CA PHE A 40 1.92 -2.58 -4.85
C PHE A 40 2.54 -3.22 -6.09
N HIS A 41 2.84 -4.51 -6.02
CA HIS A 41 3.58 -5.17 -7.09
C HIS A 41 2.68 -5.40 -8.31
N THR A 42 3.09 -4.88 -9.47
CA THR A 42 2.35 -5.05 -10.73
C THR A 42 2.38 -6.48 -11.27
N TYR A 43 3.43 -7.25 -10.95
CA TYR A 43 3.60 -8.65 -11.39
C TYR A 43 3.25 -9.68 -10.31
N ALA A 44 2.92 -9.23 -9.09
CA ALA A 44 2.49 -10.05 -7.96
C ALA A 44 1.37 -9.29 -7.20
N PRO A 45 0.15 -9.24 -7.76
CA PRO A 45 -0.89 -8.30 -7.35
C PRO A 45 -1.46 -8.54 -5.96
N ASP A 46 -1.09 -9.65 -5.30
CA ASP A 46 -1.43 -10.00 -3.93
C ASP A 46 -0.35 -9.58 -2.91
N LEU A 47 0.72 -8.93 -3.37
CA LEU A 47 1.84 -8.49 -2.54
C LEU A 47 1.98 -6.97 -2.57
N LEU A 48 2.47 -6.42 -1.46
CA LEU A 48 2.89 -5.05 -1.32
C LEU A 48 4.18 -4.96 -0.49
N GLU A 49 4.84 -3.81 -0.56
CA GLU A 49 5.97 -3.44 0.28
C GLU A 49 5.77 -2.03 0.81
N MET A 50 6.29 -1.74 2.00
CA MET A 50 6.34 -0.37 2.52
C MET A 50 7.78 0.08 2.69
N LEU A 51 8.08 1.28 2.21
CA LEU A 51 9.35 1.98 2.42
C LEU A 51 9.12 3.10 3.41
N PHE A 52 9.95 3.15 4.43
CA PHE A 52 9.92 4.16 5.47
C PHE A 52 11.22 4.95 5.47
N PHE A 53 11.12 6.24 5.19
CA PHE A 53 12.21 7.18 5.30
C PHE A 53 12.06 7.88 6.64
N SER A 54 13.03 7.73 7.54
CA SER A 54 13.03 8.43 8.83
C SER A 54 14.19 9.40 8.92
N ASN A 55 13.96 10.54 9.57
CA ASN A 55 15.02 11.41 10.04
C ASN A 55 14.86 11.57 11.55
N GLN A 56 15.56 10.74 12.32
CA GLN A 56 15.53 10.77 13.78
C GLN A 56 16.89 11.22 14.30
N GLY A 57 16.91 12.29 15.11
CA GLY A 57 18.15 12.77 15.73
C GLY A 57 19.24 13.27 14.76
N GLY A 58 18.90 13.52 13.49
CA GLY A 58 19.86 13.94 12.45
C GLY A 58 20.41 12.80 11.60
N GLU A 59 20.01 11.55 11.86
CA GLU A 59 20.35 10.39 11.03
C GLU A 59 19.18 10.04 10.10
N ALA A 60 19.47 10.03 8.80
CA ALA A 60 18.53 9.61 7.77
C ALA A 60 18.64 8.09 7.55
N GLY A 61 17.52 7.39 7.68
CA GLY A 61 17.41 5.95 7.45
C GLY A 61 16.35 5.62 6.40
N VAL A 62 16.57 4.52 5.68
CA VAL A 62 15.58 3.92 4.78
C VAL A 62 15.34 2.48 5.24
N TYR A 63 14.10 2.17 5.57
CA TYR A 63 13.69 0.85 6.04
C TYR A 63 12.61 0.30 5.14
N VAL A 64 12.68 -0.99 4.85
CA VAL A 64 11.75 -1.68 3.96
C VAL A 64 11.13 -2.83 4.71
N THR A 65 9.81 -3.00 4.60
CA THR A 65 9.13 -4.12 5.26
C THR A 65 9.56 -5.47 4.68
N GLY A 66 9.91 -5.53 3.39
CA GLY A 66 9.86 -6.75 2.59
C GLY A 66 8.42 -7.02 2.12
N THR A 67 8.22 -8.07 1.33
CA THR A 67 6.92 -8.38 0.71
C THR A 67 5.90 -8.84 1.74
N ILE A 68 4.73 -8.22 1.74
CA ILE A 68 3.60 -8.51 2.62
C ILE A 68 2.39 -8.91 1.76
N PRO A 69 1.78 -10.07 2.01
CA PRO A 69 0.49 -10.43 1.41
C PRO A 69 -0.61 -9.50 1.90
N TRP A 70 -1.48 -9.07 0.99
CA TRP A 70 -2.62 -8.24 1.31
C TRP A 70 -3.90 -8.73 0.63
N THR A 71 -5.04 -8.33 1.21
CA THR A 71 -6.37 -8.50 0.62
C THR A 71 -7.15 -7.21 0.75
N VAL A 72 -8.32 -7.13 0.11
CA VAL A 72 -9.23 -6.00 0.21
C VAL A 72 -10.63 -6.50 0.57
N ASP A 73 -11.45 -5.68 1.23
CA ASP A 73 -12.87 -6.00 1.40
C ASP A 73 -13.64 -6.05 0.07
N ASP A 74 -14.84 -6.63 0.13
CA ASP A 74 -15.75 -6.76 -1.01
C ASP A 74 -16.12 -5.41 -1.65
N ASN A 75 -15.98 -4.31 -0.91
CA ASN A 75 -16.28 -2.96 -1.36
C ASN A 75 -15.06 -2.21 -1.90
N THR A 76 -13.87 -2.80 -1.90
CA THR A 76 -12.60 -2.18 -2.31
C THR A 76 -12.22 -0.89 -1.57
N THR A 77 -12.61 -0.78 -0.30
CA THR A 77 -12.39 0.42 0.53
C THR A 77 -11.47 0.16 1.72
N THR A 78 -11.09 -1.08 1.99
CA THR A 78 -10.18 -1.40 3.10
C THR A 78 -9.16 -2.44 2.71
N LEU A 79 -7.88 -2.09 2.81
CA LEU A 79 -6.76 -3.02 2.68
C LEU A 79 -6.55 -3.76 4.01
N PHE A 80 -6.38 -5.08 3.92
CA PHE A 80 -6.01 -5.93 5.06
C PHE A 80 -4.63 -6.53 4.85
N MET A 81 -3.80 -6.47 5.88
CA MET A 81 -2.49 -7.13 5.91
C MET A 81 -2.43 -8.12 7.07
N ASN A 82 -1.72 -9.22 6.88
CA ASN A 82 -1.55 -10.20 7.95
C ASN A 82 -0.55 -9.68 9.00
N THR A 83 -1.05 -9.28 10.17
CA THR A 83 -0.24 -8.76 11.28
C THR A 83 0.64 -9.80 11.96
N THR A 84 0.51 -11.08 11.61
CA THR A 84 1.42 -12.16 12.04
C THR A 84 2.51 -12.46 11.00
N ASN A 85 2.54 -11.73 9.88
CA ASN A 85 3.56 -11.90 8.86
C ASN A 85 4.94 -11.51 9.43
N ALA A 86 5.96 -12.36 9.21
CA ALA A 86 7.30 -12.17 9.78
C ALA A 86 7.99 -10.87 9.31
N ASN A 87 7.78 -10.47 8.05
CA ASN A 87 8.34 -9.24 7.49
C ASN A 87 7.72 -8.02 8.16
N LEU A 88 6.39 -8.01 8.27
CA LEU A 88 5.63 -6.92 8.87
C LEU A 88 5.91 -6.77 10.38
N THR A 89 5.95 -7.89 11.11
CA THR A 89 6.26 -7.91 12.55
C THR A 89 7.69 -7.46 12.83
N SER A 90 8.69 -8.02 12.13
CA SER A 90 10.09 -7.62 12.31
C SER A 90 10.31 -6.13 12.02
N PHE A 91 9.65 -5.61 10.98
CA PHE A 91 9.71 -4.18 10.65
C PHE A 91 9.07 -3.33 11.76
N ALA A 92 7.89 -3.72 12.24
CA ALA A 92 7.18 -2.97 13.27
C ALA A 92 7.97 -2.96 14.60
N ASP A 93 8.54 -4.10 14.99
CA ASP A 93 9.42 -4.21 16.16
C ASP A 93 10.66 -3.32 16.03
N PHE A 94 11.29 -3.30 14.85
CA PHE A 94 12.45 -2.45 14.59
C PHE A 94 12.12 -0.95 14.67
N MET A 95 10.95 -0.56 14.18
CA MET A 95 10.49 0.83 14.16
C MET A 95 9.80 1.28 15.46
N ASP A 96 9.60 0.39 16.43
CA ASP A 96 8.77 0.60 17.63
C ASP A 96 7.34 1.05 17.27
N PHE A 97 6.75 0.37 16.28
CA PHE A 97 5.39 0.61 15.80
C PHE A 97 4.42 -0.46 16.28
N ASN A 98 3.18 -0.06 16.54
CA ASN A 98 2.10 -0.99 16.80
C ASN A 98 1.62 -1.68 15.51
N VAL A 99 2.10 -2.91 15.26
CA VAL A 99 1.77 -3.71 14.08
C VAL A 99 0.26 -3.89 13.84
N THR A 100 -0.56 -3.87 14.90
CA THR A 100 -2.01 -4.06 14.78
C THR A 100 -2.71 -2.92 14.04
N GLU A 101 -2.13 -1.72 14.06
CA GLU A 101 -2.63 -0.56 13.34
C GLU A 101 -2.59 -0.75 11.82
N TRP A 102 -1.74 -1.67 11.35
CA TRP A 102 -1.51 -1.90 9.92
C TRP A 102 -2.25 -3.13 9.40
N GLY A 103 -2.97 -3.85 10.27
CA GLY A 103 -3.81 -4.97 9.86
C GLY A 103 -5.03 -4.55 9.04
N ARG A 104 -5.45 -3.28 9.18
CA ARG A 104 -6.63 -2.72 8.49
C ARG A 104 -6.37 -1.27 8.12
N ILE A 105 -6.14 -1.01 6.83
CA ILE A 105 -5.82 0.30 6.29
C ILE A 105 -6.98 0.78 5.41
N PRO A 106 -7.76 1.77 5.86
CA PRO A 106 -8.84 2.36 5.07
C PRO A 106 -8.32 3.07 3.82
N TYR A 107 -9.10 3.00 2.73
CA TYR A 107 -8.91 3.74 1.50
C TYR A 107 -10.06 4.73 1.31
N ASN A 108 -9.73 5.99 1.01
CA ASN A 108 -10.67 7.06 0.69
C ASN A 108 -10.58 7.36 -0.81
N ASP A 109 -11.63 6.97 -1.54
CA ASP A 109 -11.76 7.13 -2.99
C ASP A 109 -11.83 8.61 -3.43
N THR A 110 -12.43 9.46 -2.60
CA THR A 110 -12.65 10.88 -2.88
C THR A 110 -11.33 11.65 -3.00
N ILE A 111 -10.34 11.27 -2.20
CA ILE A 111 -9.01 11.89 -2.20
C ILE A 111 -7.91 10.96 -2.74
N ASN A 112 -8.26 9.74 -3.16
CA ASN A 112 -7.34 8.70 -3.61
C ASN A 112 -6.16 8.50 -2.64
N ALA A 113 -6.47 8.17 -1.39
CA ALA A 113 -5.49 8.02 -0.33
C ALA A 113 -5.79 6.85 0.60
N PHE A 114 -4.73 6.26 1.15
CA PHE A 114 -4.79 5.32 2.26
C PHE A 114 -4.53 6.04 3.58
N THR A 115 -5.32 5.74 4.61
CA THR A 115 -5.08 6.26 5.97
C THR A 115 -4.23 5.26 6.75
N LEU A 116 -2.93 5.54 6.89
CA LEU A 116 -2.02 4.81 7.77
C LEU A 116 -2.15 5.34 9.19
N SER A 117 -1.91 4.51 10.20
CA SER A 117 -1.74 4.98 11.58
C SER A 117 -0.32 4.65 12.04
N VAL A 118 0.38 5.61 12.62
CA VAL A 118 1.72 5.41 13.19
C VAL A 118 1.63 5.80 14.66
N ASN A 119 1.63 4.80 15.55
CA ASN A 119 1.50 4.96 16.99
C ASN A 119 0.30 5.84 17.36
N GLY A 120 -0.86 5.53 16.79
CA GLY A 120 -2.13 6.23 16.99
C GLY A 120 -2.28 7.55 16.22
N THR A 121 -1.28 7.96 15.43
CA THR A 121 -1.36 9.18 14.61
C THR A 121 -1.76 8.83 13.17
N PRO A 122 -2.96 9.23 12.70
CA PRO A 122 -3.37 9.00 11.33
C PRO A 122 -2.56 9.85 10.35
N THR A 123 -2.11 9.25 9.27
CA THR A 123 -1.33 9.87 8.20
C THR A 123 -1.85 9.39 6.85
N GLU A 124 -2.22 10.33 5.99
CA GLU A 124 -2.70 10.03 4.64
C GLU A 124 -1.54 9.77 3.68
N ALA A 125 -1.61 8.66 2.96
CA ALA A 125 -0.72 8.29 1.86
C ALA A 125 -1.46 8.46 0.53
N TYR A 126 -1.07 9.45 -0.27
CA TYR A 126 -1.74 9.84 -1.51
C TYR A 126 -1.07 9.21 -2.74
N SER A 127 -1.87 8.83 -3.72
CA SER A 127 -1.36 8.48 -5.05
C SER A 127 -0.70 9.69 -5.72
N GLY A 128 0.40 9.45 -6.45
CA GLY A 128 1.07 10.46 -7.29
C GLY A 128 1.84 11.56 -6.54
N ARG A 129 1.86 11.51 -5.19
CA ARG A 129 2.68 12.41 -4.36
C ARG A 129 4.03 11.80 -3.97
N CYS A 130 4.37 10.67 -4.56
CA CYS A 130 5.64 10.03 -4.28
C CYS A 130 6.82 10.88 -4.76
N PRO A 131 7.88 11.00 -3.95
CA PRO A 131 9.12 11.63 -4.40
C PRO A 131 9.59 10.91 -5.67
N LYS A 132 9.60 11.63 -6.79
CA LYS A 132 10.19 11.10 -8.02
C LYS A 132 11.70 11.04 -7.79
N ALA A 133 12.30 9.86 -8.02
CA ALA A 133 13.75 9.75 -8.09
C ALA A 133 14.25 10.82 -9.08
N ARG A 134 15.13 11.71 -8.59
CA ARG A 134 15.84 12.68 -9.42
C ARG A 134 17.02 12.00 -10.10
#